data_AF-A0A7S2R5L5-F1
#
_entry.id   AF-A0A7S2R5L5-F1
#
_cell.length_a   1.000
_cell.length_b   1.000
_cell.length_c   1.000
_cell.angle_alpha   90.00
_cell.angle_beta   90.00
_cell.angle_gamma   90.00
#
_symmetry.space_group_name_H-M   'P 1'
#
loop_
_entity.id
_entity.type
_entity.pdbx_description
1 polymer ?
#
loop_
_entity_poly.entity_id
_entity_poly.type
_entity_poly.pdbx_seq_one_letter_code
_entity_poly.pdbx_strand_id
1 'polypeptide(L)'
;GGKGMRICYTEAELREGFQLSTAEAKSFFGDERVFVEKFIEQPHHIEFQVLSGINPHTGDMDILVFPERECSIQRRNQKIIEESPSTLLTPEIRREMVRQV
;
A
#
# COMPACT_ATOMS: atom_id res chain seq x y z
N GLY A 1 -1.13 -7.33 -6.07
CA GLY A 1 -2.12 -8.40 -5.84
C GLY A 1 -3.47 -8.05 -6.42
N GLY A 2 -4.03 -6.88 -6.08
CA GLY A 2 -5.25 -6.32 -6.71
C GLY A 2 -6.50 -7.21 -6.61
N LYS A 3 -6.53 -8.16 -5.67
CA LYS A 3 -7.59 -9.16 -5.50
C LYS A 3 -8.07 -9.14 -4.04
N GLY A 4 -9.32 -9.55 -3.80
CA GLY A 4 -9.88 -9.60 -2.44
C GLY A 4 -10.28 -8.24 -1.87
N MET A 5 -10.41 -7.20 -2.70
CA MET A 5 -10.83 -5.86 -2.28
C MET A 5 -12.12 -5.48 -3.01
N ARG A 6 -13.04 -4.84 -2.28
CA ARG A 6 -14.32 -4.34 -2.81
C ARG A 6 -14.62 -2.99 -2.20
N ILE A 7 -15.18 -2.10 -3.01
CA ILE A 7 -15.68 -0.80 -2.55
C ILE A 7 -17.16 -0.98 -2.21
N CYS A 8 -17.57 -0.42 -1.08
CA CYS A 8 -18.96 -0.37 -0.64
C CYS A 8 -19.31 1.07 -0.23
N TYR A 9 -20.40 1.60 -0.80
CA TYR A 9 -20.98 2.89 -0.47
C TYR A 9 -22.21 2.77 0.43
N THR A 10 -22.80 1.58 0.51
CA THR A 10 -23.97 1.30 1.35
C THR A 10 -23.75 0.12 2.29
N GLU A 11 -24.57 0.03 3.33
CA GLU A 11 -24.54 -1.11 4.26
C GLU A 11 -24.88 -2.44 3.57
N ALA A 12 -25.78 -2.41 2.59
CA ALA A 12 -26.14 -3.59 1.81
C ALA A 12 -24.94 -4.12 1.00
N GLU A 13 -24.24 -3.21 0.29
CA GLU A 13 -23.02 -3.54 -0.45
C GLU A 13 -21.90 -4.03 0.48
N LEU A 14 -21.79 -3.47 1.69
CA LEU A 14 -20.83 -3.95 2.68
C LEU A 14 -21.12 -5.40 3.09
N ARG A 15 -22.39 -5.73 3.37
CA ARG A 15 -22.79 -7.10 3.78
C ARG A 15 -22.48 -8.12 2.69
N GLU A 16 -22.81 -7.80 1.44
CA GLU A 16 -22.50 -8.65 0.27
C GLU A 16 -20.99 -8.73 0.02
N GLY A 17 -20.32 -7.58 0.00
CA GLY A 17 -18.89 -7.46 -0.27
C GLY A 17 -18.02 -8.16 0.78
N PHE A 18 -18.44 -8.16 2.05
CA PHE A 18 -17.76 -8.88 3.13
C PHE A 18 -17.77 -10.38 2.86
N GLN A 19 -18.93 -10.98 2.58
CA GLN A 19 -19.05 -12.42 2.30
C GLN A 19 -18.17 -12.84 1.12
N LEU A 20 -18.21 -12.09 0.03
CA LEU A 20 -17.42 -12.37 -1.17
C LEU A 20 -15.92 -12.21 -0.94
N SER A 21 -15.49 -11.15 -0.24
CA SER A 21 -14.06 -10.90 0.01
C SER A 21 -13.45 -11.92 0.97
N THR A 22 -14.20 -12.33 1.99
CA THR A 22 -13.79 -13.41 2.92
C THR A 22 -13.63 -14.74 2.18
N ALA A 23 -14.56 -15.08 1.29
CA ALA A 23 -14.47 -16.31 0.48
C ALA A 23 -13.26 -16.29 -0.48
N GLU A 24 -13.01 -15.15 -1.15
CA GLU A 24 -11.81 -14.98 -1.98
C GLU A 24 -10.52 -15.06 -1.18
N ALA A 25 -10.49 -14.43 0.01
CA ALA A 25 -9.31 -14.44 0.86
C ALA A 25 -8.93 -15.87 1.25
N LYS A 26 -9.91 -16.66 1.69
CA LYS A 26 -9.74 -18.09 1.97
C LYS A 26 -9.27 -18.87 0.74
N SER A 27 -9.85 -18.62 -0.42
CA SER A 27 -9.52 -19.36 -1.66
C SER A 27 -8.13 -19.05 -2.20
N PHE A 28 -7.65 -17.80 -2.10
CA PHE A 28 -6.37 -17.38 -2.69
C PHE A 28 -5.21 -17.41 -1.70
N PHE A 29 -5.49 -17.17 -0.41
CA PHE A 29 -4.46 -17.00 0.62
C PHE A 29 -4.57 -18.02 1.76
N GLY A 30 -5.65 -18.83 1.82
CA GLY A 30 -5.87 -19.78 2.90
C GLY A 30 -6.27 -19.14 4.24
N ASP A 31 -6.53 -17.84 4.25
CA ASP A 31 -6.85 -17.04 5.43
C ASP A 31 -8.09 -16.18 5.14
N GLU A 32 -9.06 -16.20 6.06
CA GLU A 32 -10.36 -15.54 5.91
C GLU A 32 -10.45 -14.20 6.64
N ARG A 33 -9.36 -13.75 7.26
CA ARG A 33 -9.32 -12.44 7.93
C ARG A 33 -9.45 -11.31 6.92
N VAL A 34 -10.39 -10.40 7.18
CA VAL A 34 -10.62 -9.17 6.41
C VAL A 34 -10.74 -7.99 7.36
N PHE A 35 -10.44 -6.79 6.86
CA PHE A 35 -10.66 -5.53 7.58
C PHE A 35 -11.35 -4.52 6.67
N VAL A 36 -11.86 -3.44 7.26
CA VAL A 36 -12.52 -2.35 6.54
C VAL A 36 -11.72 -1.07 6.76
N GLU A 37 -11.55 -0.30 5.70
CA GLU A 37 -10.90 1.00 5.73
C GLU A 37 -11.77 2.05 5.04
N LYS A 38 -11.50 3.32 5.33
CA LYS A 38 -12.16 4.41 4.62
C LYS A 38 -11.65 4.44 3.18
N PHE A 39 -12.56 4.35 2.21
CA PHE A 39 -12.22 4.51 0.81
C PHE A 39 -11.84 5.98 0.52
N ILE A 40 -10.66 6.19 -0.06
CA ILE A 40 -10.16 7.50 -0.49
C ILE A 40 -10.43 7.63 -1.98
N GLU A 41 -11.19 8.64 -2.38
CA GLU A 41 -11.47 8.92 -3.78
C GLU A 41 -10.27 9.60 -4.45
N GLN A 42 -9.99 9.21 -5.70
CA GLN A 42 -8.87 9.71 -6.50
C GLN A 42 -7.52 9.74 -5.75
N PRO A 43 -7.10 8.62 -5.13
CA PRO A 43 -5.87 8.60 -4.35
C PRO A 43 -4.64 8.55 -5.26
N HIS A 44 -3.52 9.07 -4.75
CA HIS A 44 -2.20 8.73 -5.28
C HIS A 44 -1.58 7.60 -4.46
N HIS A 45 -1.06 6.58 -5.13
CA HIS A 45 -0.35 5.46 -4.50
C HIS A 45 1.14 5.78 -4.46
N ILE A 46 1.62 6.22 -3.29
CA ILE A 46 3.02 6.52 -3.03
C ILE A 46 3.60 5.46 -2.09
N GLU A 47 4.78 4.95 -2.42
CA GLU A 47 5.46 3.96 -1.59
C GLU A 47 6.96 4.23 -1.46
N PHE A 48 7.54 3.87 -0.31
CA PHE A 48 8.96 4.02 -0.03
C PHE A 48 9.65 2.66 -0.01
N GLN A 49 10.87 2.62 -0.55
CA GLN A 49 11.74 1.47 -0.39
C GLN A 49 12.62 1.67 0.85
N VAL A 50 12.60 0.68 1.73
CA VAL A 50 13.39 0.66 2.96
C VAL A 50 14.34 -0.53 2.90
N LEU A 51 15.57 -0.34 3.37
CA LEU A 51 16.55 -1.40 3.58
C LEU A 51 17.14 -1.23 4.97
N SER A 52 17.10 -2.28 5.77
CA SER A 52 17.72 -2.29 7.10
C SER A 52 18.71 -3.43 7.23
N GLY A 53 19.78 -3.24 7.99
CA GLY A 53 20.78 -4.27 8.21
C GLY A 53 21.66 -3.97 9.41
N ILE A 54 22.23 -5.04 10.00
CA ILE A 54 23.23 -4.90 11.04
C ILE A 54 24.54 -4.45 10.39
N ASN A 55 25.06 -3.33 10.85
CA ASN A 55 26.36 -2.83 10.46
C ASN A 55 27.44 -3.79 11.00
N PRO A 56 28.24 -4.44 10.14
CA PRO A 56 29.23 -5.41 10.60
C PRO A 56 30.39 -4.79 11.39
N HIS A 57 30.58 -3.46 11.29
CA HIS A 57 31.65 -2.74 11.99
C HIS A 57 31.21 -2.22 13.36
N THR A 58 29.99 -1.67 13.46
CA THR A 58 29.48 -1.10 14.71
C THR A 58 28.60 -2.07 15.50
N GLY A 59 27.98 -3.04 14.83
CA GLY A 59 26.98 -3.92 15.40
C GLY A 59 25.57 -3.29 15.49
N ASP A 60 25.43 -2.03 15.11
CA ASP A 60 24.15 -1.31 15.17
C ASP A 60 23.23 -1.66 13.99
N MET A 61 21.93 -1.41 14.13
CA MET A 61 20.98 -1.51 13.02
C MET A 61 20.99 -0.21 12.22
N ASP A 62 21.43 -0.27 10.97
CA ASP A 62 21.29 0.82 10.01
C ASP A 62 19.96 0.70 9.26
N ILE A 63 19.33 1.84 8.98
CA ILE A 63 18.11 1.94 8.16
C ILE A 63 18.35 2.95 7.04
N LEU A 64 18.14 2.51 5.81
CA LEU A 64 18.22 3.32 4.60
C LEU A 64 16.83 3.44 3.98
N VAL A 65 16.40 4.68 3.75
CA VAL A 65 15.16 5.00 3.04
C VAL A 65 15.52 5.60 1.68
N PHE A 66 15.13 4.92 0.61
CA PHE A 66 15.35 5.37 -0.77
C PHE A 66 14.26 6.38 -1.19
N PRO A 67 14.45 7.11 -2.31
CA PRO A 67 13.37 7.89 -2.90
C PRO A 67 12.11 7.06 -3.12
N GLU A 68 10.95 7.68 -2.96
CA GLU A 68 9.65 7.06 -3.15
C GLU A 68 9.39 6.70 -4.62
N ARG A 69 8.39 5.84 -4.81
CA ARG A 69 7.79 5.54 -6.10
C ARG A 69 6.37 6.08 -6.15
N GLU A 70 6.02 6.65 -7.29
CA GLU A 70 4.65 6.93 -7.69
C GLU A 70 4.14 5.71 -8.47
N CYS A 71 3.06 5.09 -7.99
CA CYS A 71 2.46 3.90 -8.61
C CYS A 71 0.94 4.04 -8.85
N SER A 72 0.43 5.25 -9.03
CA SER A 72 -1.02 5.53 -9.17
C SER A 72 -1.58 5.10 -10.52
N ILE A 73 -0.73 4.92 -11.53
CA ILE A 73 -1.16 4.41 -12.83
C ILE A 73 -1.44 2.90 -12.70
N GLN A 74 -2.70 2.60 -12.42
CA GLN A 74 -3.19 1.26 -12.12
C GLN A 74 -4.39 0.89 -12.99
N ARG A 75 -4.56 -0.41 -13.25
CA ARG A 75 -5.79 -0.97 -13.83
C ARG A 75 -6.30 -2.07 -12.91
N ARG A 76 -7.54 -1.93 -12.43
CA ARG A 76 -8.17 -2.88 -11.48
C ARG A 76 -7.26 -3.17 -10.25
N ASN A 77 -6.75 -2.10 -9.63
CA ASN A 77 -5.88 -2.17 -8.43
C ASN A 77 -4.56 -2.93 -8.64
N GLN A 78 -4.09 -3.00 -9.89
CA GLN A 78 -2.79 -3.56 -10.26
C GLN A 78 -1.94 -2.46 -10.89
N LYS A 79 -0.70 -2.32 -10.42
CA LYS A 79 0.29 -1.36 -10.94
C LYS A 79 0.62 -1.67 -12.39
N ILE A 80 0.64 -0.64 -13.23
CA ILE A 80 0.92 -0.75 -14.67
C ILE A 80 2.19 0.03 -15.02
N ILE A 81 2.30 1.26 -14.53
CA ILE A 81 3.48 2.12 -14.68
C ILE A 81 3.86 2.64 -13.31
N GLU A 82 5.17 2.69 -13.06
CA GLU A 82 5.77 3.14 -11.80
C GLU A 82 6.90 4.11 -12.14
N GLU A 83 6.96 5.26 -11.47
CA GLU A 83 8.01 6.27 -11.63
C GLU A 83 8.70 6.57 -10.30
N SER A 84 9.96 7.03 -10.36
CA SER A 84 10.72 7.47 -9.18
C SER A 84 11.72 8.56 -9.56
N PRO A 85 11.86 9.63 -8.76
CA PRO A 85 10.99 9.99 -7.63
C PRO A 85 9.60 10.47 -8.12
N SER A 86 8.64 10.58 -7.21
CA SER A 86 7.32 11.12 -7.51
C SER A 86 7.41 12.62 -7.83
N THR A 87 6.79 13.03 -8.95
CA THR A 87 6.63 14.45 -9.32
C THR A 87 5.62 15.19 -8.45
N LEU A 88 4.76 14.47 -7.72
CA LEU A 88 3.73 15.02 -6.85
C LEU A 88 4.31 15.50 -5.51
N LEU A 89 5.30 14.80 -4.97
CA LEU A 89 5.83 15.08 -3.64
C LEU A 89 6.82 16.23 -3.64
N THR A 90 6.52 17.26 -2.83
CA THR A 90 7.51 18.29 -2.50
C THR A 90 8.61 17.74 -1.60
N PRO A 91 9.81 18.36 -1.55
CA PRO A 91 10.87 17.96 -0.62
C PRO A 91 10.41 17.96 0.85
N GLU A 92 9.52 18.86 1.23
CA GLU A 92 8.96 18.97 2.58
C GLU A 92 8.09 17.77 2.92
N ILE A 93 7.12 17.42 2.05
CA ILE A 93 6.23 16.28 2.27
C ILE A 93 7.03 14.98 2.27
N ARG A 94 7.98 14.83 1.35
CA ARG A 94 8.86 13.66 1.28
C ARG A 94 9.64 13.46 2.58
N ARG A 95 10.24 14.52 3.13
CA ARG A 95 10.93 14.46 4.44
C ARG A 95 9.99 14.05 5.57
N GLU A 96 8.76 14.57 5.58
CA GLU A 96 7.79 14.22 6.60
C GLU A 96 7.33 12.77 6.50
N MET A 97 7.14 12.24 5.28
CA MET A 97 6.84 10.82 5.08
C MET A 97 8.00 9.92 5.49
N VAL A 98 9.25 10.29 5.16
CA VAL A 98 10.45 9.52 5.60
C VAL A 98 10.58 9.45 7.12
N ARG A 99 10.13 10.47 7.88
CA ARG A 99 10.16 10.43 9.35
C ARG A 99 9.19 9.44 9.98
N GLN A 100 8.17 8.99 9.23
CA GLN A 100 7.16 8.05 9.72
C GLN A 100 7.54 6.60 9.45
N VAL A 101 8.66 6.38 8.76
CA VAL A 101 9.26 5.07 8.45
C VAL A 101 10.30 4.73 9.50
#